data_AF-A0A1Y1LEG7-F1
#
_entry.id   AF-A0A1Y1LEG7-F1
#
_cell.length_a   1.000
_cell.length_b   1.000
_cell.length_c   1.000
_cell.angle_alpha   90.00
_cell.angle_beta   90.00
_cell.angle_gamma   90.00
#
_symmetry.space_group_name_H-M   'P 1'
#
loop_
_entity.id
_entity.type
_entity.pdbx_description
1 polymer ?
#
loop_
_entity_poly.entity_id
_entity_poly.type
_entity_poly.pdbx_seq_one_letter_code
_entity_poly.pdbx_strand_id
1 'polypeptide(L)'
;MNSVQEELQATYPCRKKQIEELYNLFGYGEEPLVDAVYVYGSSSTGKTSIIKSLLRGLNLKFALVNLVECYTSKILFESILNQLSDHKIDVIKAQPYARCDNMMDFVANLRKCGETVDLSRAVIVLDKAERLRDMDSNLLPAFLRLTELADLSISVVFVSEIVFDNYCYKNEIVTPIKIHFSQYTKEEIIEILCLNFDTAREAIESSYGAELSITEEFYRNYLSVFLSVFHRACRDVSELKYMAKQSFVKYCQPVAKKDCELSDSLALWKHIAPVLKSSLGLLYMRISPTHQENSSTLSITAKDSQVQSLELPYYGKHLLIAAYLASYNPAKEDKRLYMKYHGKKARTKSDIRAKSKTAEQLFTQLGPKQFGFDRLIAIFYAILEEKVDLNSHLLVQISTLVELRLLAIVSDNSELDNRKYRCCVGLEYIEAVARNVGINIKKYLVDFN
;
A
#
# COMPACT_ATOMS: atom_id res chain seq x y z
N MET A 1 36.16 -17.81 -0.88
CA MET A 1 35.66 -16.54 -1.44
C MET A 1 34.39 -16.77 -2.27
N ASN A 2 34.36 -17.74 -3.21
CA ASN A 2 33.14 -18.12 -3.96
C ASN A 2 32.00 -18.72 -3.12
N SER A 3 32.29 -19.25 -1.92
CA SER A 3 31.28 -19.92 -1.08
C SER A 3 30.11 -19.00 -0.67
N VAL A 4 30.39 -17.74 -0.35
CA VAL A 4 29.34 -16.77 0.05
C VAL A 4 28.45 -16.42 -1.13
N GLN A 5 29.04 -16.25 -2.32
CA GLN A 5 28.26 -16.00 -3.54
C GLN A 5 27.38 -17.22 -3.88
N GLU A 6 27.91 -18.43 -3.79
CA GLU A 6 27.18 -19.66 -4.05
C GLU A 6 26.01 -19.86 -3.08
N GLU A 7 26.22 -19.61 -1.78
CA GLU A 7 25.17 -19.68 -0.76
C GLU A 7 24.05 -18.65 -0.99
N LEU A 8 24.42 -17.41 -1.35
CA LEU A 8 23.46 -16.37 -1.69
C LEU A 8 22.71 -16.67 -2.98
N GLN A 9 23.37 -17.24 -3.98
CA GLN A 9 22.73 -17.64 -5.24
C GLN A 9 21.76 -18.82 -5.03
N ALA A 10 22.04 -19.72 -4.08
CA ALA A 10 21.12 -20.78 -3.68
C ALA A 10 19.87 -20.23 -2.96
N THR A 11 20.06 -19.23 -2.09
CA THR A 11 18.96 -18.62 -1.32
C THR A 11 18.12 -17.64 -2.15
N TYR A 12 18.76 -16.89 -3.05
CA TYR A 12 18.14 -15.88 -3.90
C TYR A 12 18.37 -16.23 -5.39
N PRO A 13 17.59 -17.17 -5.95
CA PRO A 13 17.69 -17.49 -7.36
C PRO A 13 17.33 -16.27 -8.21
N CYS A 14 17.76 -16.29 -9.48
CA CYS A 14 17.52 -15.23 -10.46
C CYS A 14 18.22 -13.87 -10.18
N ARG A 15 19.10 -13.78 -9.17
CA ARG A 15 19.82 -12.54 -8.80
C ARG A 15 21.34 -12.60 -8.95
N LYS A 16 21.84 -13.51 -9.78
CA LYS A 16 23.28 -13.75 -9.97
C LYS A 16 24.05 -12.46 -10.30
N LYS A 17 23.58 -11.69 -11.29
CA LYS A 17 24.22 -10.44 -11.73
C LYS A 17 24.31 -9.40 -10.62
N GLN A 18 23.21 -9.15 -9.90
CA GLN A 18 23.20 -8.16 -8.82
C GLN A 18 24.05 -8.61 -7.62
N ILE A 19 24.07 -9.91 -7.33
CA ILE A 19 24.93 -10.47 -6.27
C ILE A 19 26.41 -10.33 -6.65
N GLU A 20 26.77 -10.61 -7.91
CA GLU A 20 28.12 -10.42 -8.43
C GLU A 20 28.54 -8.94 -8.39
N GLU A 21 27.69 -8.02 -8.85
CA GLU A 21 27.95 -6.57 -8.79
C GLU A 21 28.17 -6.10 -7.35
N LEU A 22 27.31 -6.49 -6.40
CA LEU A 22 27.48 -6.12 -4.99
C LEU A 22 28.71 -6.78 -4.37
N TYR A 23 29.00 -8.04 -4.71
CA TYR A 23 30.18 -8.73 -4.21
C TYR A 23 31.47 -8.09 -4.72
N ASN A 24 31.51 -7.65 -5.97
CA ASN A 24 32.68 -6.96 -6.52
C ASN A 24 32.97 -5.64 -5.79
N LEU A 25 31.95 -4.99 -5.24
CA LEU A 25 32.11 -3.74 -4.47
C LEU A 25 32.54 -3.95 -3.02
N PHE A 26 32.13 -5.05 -2.38
CA PHE A 26 32.32 -5.26 -0.94
C PHE A 26 33.26 -6.42 -0.58
N GLY A 27 33.47 -7.37 -1.50
CA GLY A 27 34.05 -8.68 -1.23
C GLY A 27 35.58 -8.73 -1.12
N TYR A 28 36.29 -7.81 -1.77
CA TYR A 28 37.76 -7.79 -1.75
C TYR A 28 38.27 -7.07 -0.51
N GLY A 29 38.72 -7.84 0.50
CA GLY A 29 39.13 -7.34 1.82
C GLY A 29 40.31 -6.36 1.82
N GLU A 30 41.18 -6.42 0.80
CA GLU A 30 42.37 -5.57 0.68
C GLU A 30 42.10 -4.22 -0.02
N GLU A 31 41.01 -4.08 -0.76
CA GLU A 31 40.68 -2.87 -1.52
C GLU A 31 39.83 -1.88 -0.71
N PRO A 32 40.00 -0.56 -0.84
CA PRO A 32 39.14 0.39 -0.15
C PRO A 32 37.67 0.24 -0.59
N LEU A 33 36.74 0.43 0.35
CA LEU A 33 35.31 0.44 0.03
C LEU A 33 34.94 1.66 -0.81
N VAL A 34 33.89 1.51 -1.61
CA VAL A 34 33.26 2.62 -2.33
C VAL A 34 32.47 3.51 -1.38
N ASP A 35 32.50 4.82 -1.60
CA ASP A 35 31.87 5.80 -0.69
C ASP A 35 30.35 5.63 -0.59
N ALA A 36 29.68 5.53 -1.74
CA ALA A 36 28.23 5.45 -1.78
C ALA A 36 27.71 4.56 -2.91
N VAL A 37 26.76 3.69 -2.56
CA VAL A 37 26.05 2.80 -3.47
C VAL A 37 24.56 3.08 -3.39
N TYR A 38 23.91 3.20 -4.53
CA TYR A 38 22.48 3.44 -4.64
C TYR A 38 21.79 2.25 -5.30
N VAL A 39 21.07 1.48 -4.49
CA VAL A 39 20.34 0.28 -4.91
C VAL A 39 18.87 0.61 -5.08
N TYR A 40 18.34 0.45 -6.30
CA TYR A 40 16.95 0.79 -6.59
C TYR A 40 16.21 -0.27 -7.40
N GLY A 41 14.89 -0.30 -7.22
CA GLY A 41 13.98 -1.22 -7.91
C GLY A 41 12.64 -1.29 -7.21
N SER A 42 11.64 -1.96 -7.80
CA SER A 42 10.30 -2.06 -7.19
C SER A 42 10.30 -2.78 -5.82
N SER A 43 9.19 -2.67 -5.09
CA SER A 43 8.94 -3.48 -3.89
C SER A 43 9.11 -4.99 -4.18
N SER A 44 9.49 -5.76 -3.16
CA SER A 44 9.65 -7.22 -3.21
C SER A 44 10.66 -7.76 -4.24
N THR A 45 11.62 -6.96 -4.69
CA THR A 45 12.77 -7.45 -5.50
C THR A 45 13.90 -8.05 -4.65
N GLY A 46 13.78 -8.03 -3.31
CA GLY A 46 14.74 -8.65 -2.40
C GLY A 46 15.95 -7.79 -2.04
N LYS A 47 15.98 -6.50 -2.42
CA LYS A 47 17.10 -5.56 -2.19
C LYS A 47 17.67 -5.63 -0.76
N THR A 48 16.84 -5.30 0.22
CA THR A 48 17.23 -5.27 1.65
C THR A 48 17.68 -6.65 2.15
N SER A 49 17.01 -7.72 1.71
CA SER A 49 17.32 -9.08 2.12
C SER A 49 18.69 -9.53 1.59
N ILE A 50 18.96 -9.28 0.31
CA ILE A 50 20.22 -9.65 -0.36
C ILE A 50 21.39 -8.86 0.22
N ILE A 51 21.25 -7.54 0.39
CA ILE A 51 22.31 -6.70 0.99
C ILE A 51 22.62 -7.18 2.41
N LYS A 52 21.58 -7.41 3.23
CA LYS A 52 21.76 -7.89 4.61
C LYS A 52 22.44 -9.26 4.67
N SER A 53 22.04 -10.20 3.81
CA SER A 53 22.64 -11.54 3.77
C SER A 53 24.08 -11.51 3.24
N LEU A 54 24.38 -10.63 2.27
CA LEU A 54 25.73 -10.42 1.76
C LEU A 54 26.66 -9.84 2.83
N LEU A 55 26.26 -8.77 3.51
CA LEU A 55 27.07 -8.14 4.55
C LEU A 55 27.34 -9.10 5.72
N ARG A 56 26.36 -9.94 6.08
CA ARG A 56 26.54 -11.02 7.06
C ARG A 56 27.49 -12.10 6.58
N GLY A 57 27.36 -12.57 5.33
CA GLY A 57 28.24 -13.60 4.77
C GLY A 57 29.70 -13.14 4.64
N LEU A 58 29.93 -11.85 4.42
CA LEU A 58 31.26 -11.24 4.41
C LEU A 58 31.80 -10.89 5.80
N ASN A 59 31.02 -11.12 6.88
CA ASN A 59 31.34 -10.71 8.25
C ASN A 59 31.71 -9.22 8.38
N LEU A 60 31.11 -8.35 7.56
CA LEU A 60 31.31 -6.90 7.66
C LEU A 60 30.46 -6.34 8.79
N LYS A 61 30.98 -5.35 9.52
CA LYS A 61 30.17 -4.56 10.45
C LYS A 61 29.23 -3.66 9.66
N PHE A 62 27.94 -3.72 9.96
CA PHE A 62 26.97 -2.88 9.29
C PHE A 62 25.85 -2.39 10.21
N ALA A 63 25.34 -1.21 9.92
CA ALA A 63 24.11 -0.68 10.50
C ALA A 63 23.01 -0.68 9.44
N LEU A 64 21.88 -1.32 9.72
CA LEU A 64 20.70 -1.33 8.86
C LEU A 64 19.60 -0.50 9.51
N VAL A 65 19.24 0.63 8.90
CA VAL A 65 18.25 1.56 9.45
C VAL A 65 17.14 1.81 8.45
N ASN A 66 15.90 1.67 8.90
CA ASN A 66 14.70 1.99 8.13
C ASN A 66 14.31 3.46 8.35
N LEU A 67 14.38 4.27 7.30
CA LEU A 67 14.13 5.71 7.40
C LEU A 67 12.66 6.06 7.67
N VAL A 68 11.73 5.13 7.52
CA VAL A 68 10.32 5.34 7.96
C VAL A 68 10.20 5.35 9.48
N GLU A 69 11.05 4.61 10.19
CA GLU A 69 11.08 4.60 11.66
C GLU A 69 11.78 5.85 12.21
N CYS A 70 12.70 6.42 11.44
CA CYS A 70 13.44 7.63 11.79
C CYS A 70 12.72 8.89 11.31
N TYR A 71 11.71 9.35 12.06
CA TYR A 71 11.00 10.59 11.75
C TYR A 71 11.79 11.88 12.10
N THR A 72 12.93 11.75 12.80
CA THR A 72 13.88 12.86 13.04
C THR A 72 15.31 12.42 12.76
N SER A 73 16.15 13.37 12.37
CA SER A 73 17.59 13.18 12.10
C SER A 73 18.34 12.65 13.33
N LYS A 74 17.94 13.06 14.53
CA LYS A 74 18.48 12.57 15.79
C LYS A 74 18.33 11.04 15.95
N ILE A 75 17.14 10.52 15.72
CA ILE A 75 16.86 9.07 15.82
C ILE A 75 17.68 8.30 14.79
N LEU A 76 17.83 8.85 13.59
CA LEU A 76 18.68 8.27 12.54
C LEU A 76 20.13 8.14 13.01
N PHE A 77 20.73 9.22 13.49
CA PHE A 77 22.12 9.23 13.95
C PHE A 77 22.35 8.29 15.14
N GLU A 78 21.48 8.36 16.15
CA GLU A 78 21.56 7.52 17.34
C GLU A 78 21.41 6.03 16.98
N SER A 79 20.48 5.68 16.09
CA SER A 79 20.28 4.31 15.62
C SER A 79 21.51 3.75 14.90
N ILE A 80 22.13 4.55 14.02
CA ILE A 80 23.35 4.14 13.31
C ILE A 80 24.48 3.90 14.31
N LEU A 81 24.74 4.85 15.21
CA LEU A 81 25.83 4.73 16.17
C LEU A 81 25.64 3.54 17.11
N ASN A 82 24.43 3.33 17.63
CA ASN A 82 24.15 2.19 18.51
C ASN A 82 24.42 0.84 17.83
N GLN A 83 24.09 0.71 16.54
CA GLN A 83 24.35 -0.51 15.78
C GLN A 83 25.83 -0.70 15.45
N LEU A 84 26.56 0.37 15.10
CA LEU A 84 27.98 0.28 14.78
C LEU A 84 28.87 0.03 16.01
N SER A 85 28.45 0.53 17.17
CA SER A 85 29.18 0.35 18.43
C SER A 85 28.77 -0.90 19.21
N ASP A 86 27.88 -1.74 18.66
CA ASP A 86 27.22 -2.87 19.34
C ASP A 86 26.60 -2.49 20.71
N HIS A 87 26.21 -1.22 20.88
CA HIS A 87 25.68 -0.72 22.14
C HIS A 87 24.23 -1.14 22.31
N LYS A 88 23.98 -1.97 23.32
CA LYS A 88 22.63 -2.36 23.71
C LYS A 88 22.05 -1.30 24.64
N ILE A 89 20.92 -0.73 24.25
CA ILE A 89 20.18 0.18 25.11
C ILE A 89 19.61 -0.62 26.28
N ASP A 90 20.08 -0.33 27.49
CA ASP A 90 19.56 -0.93 28.71
C ASP A 90 18.13 -0.45 29.00
N VAL A 91 17.25 -1.36 29.42
CA VAL A 91 15.85 -1.05 29.76
C VAL A 91 15.74 -0.06 30.94
N ILE A 92 16.73 -0.08 31.84
CA ILE A 92 16.75 0.74 33.06
C ILE A 92 17.35 2.12 32.80
N LYS A 93 18.30 2.22 31.88
CA LYS A 93 18.92 3.47 31.43
C LYS A 93 18.87 3.51 29.91
N ALA A 94 17.75 4.01 29.39
CA ALA A 94 17.53 4.19 27.96
C ALA A 94 18.38 5.34 27.39
N GLN A 95 19.71 5.23 27.51
CA GLN A 95 20.65 6.19 26.98
C GLN A 95 21.26 5.62 25.68
N PRO A 96 21.23 6.39 24.59
CA PRO A 96 21.96 6.03 23.38
C PRO A 96 23.47 6.06 23.64
N TYR A 97 24.24 5.39 22.79
CA TYR A 97 25.70 5.39 22.83
C TYR A 97 26.26 6.82 22.91
N ALA A 98 25.73 7.71 22.07
CA ALA A 98 25.99 9.14 22.14
C ALA A 98 24.75 9.92 21.69
N ARG A 99 24.44 11.02 22.36
CA ARG A 99 23.40 11.96 21.92
C ARG A 99 23.90 12.72 20.70
N CYS A 100 23.14 12.69 19.62
CA CYS A 100 23.48 13.35 18.36
C CYS A 100 22.32 14.24 17.92
N ASP A 101 22.42 15.55 18.18
CA ASP A 101 21.37 16.48 17.78
C ASP A 101 21.56 16.92 16.32
N ASN A 102 22.81 17.06 15.86
CA ASN A 102 23.15 17.51 14.50
C ASN A 102 24.09 16.53 13.77
N MET A 103 24.16 16.68 12.44
CA MET A 103 25.10 15.91 11.59
C MET A 103 26.56 16.07 12.02
N MET A 104 26.96 17.26 12.49
CA MET A 104 28.32 17.51 12.95
C MET A 104 28.65 16.70 14.22
N ASP A 105 27.69 16.60 15.14
CA ASP A 105 27.82 15.77 16.35
C ASP A 105 27.91 14.30 15.97
N PHE A 106 27.10 13.87 15.00
CA PHE A 106 27.14 12.51 14.47
C PHE A 106 28.52 12.18 13.88
N VAL A 107 29.08 13.03 13.02
CA VAL A 107 30.42 12.81 12.42
C VAL A 107 31.50 12.77 13.50
N ALA A 108 31.46 13.66 14.49
CA ALA A 108 32.41 13.67 15.60
C ALA A 108 32.31 12.41 16.46
N ASN A 109 31.09 11.94 16.75
CA ASN A 109 30.86 10.73 17.53
C ASN A 109 31.17 9.46 16.72
N LEU A 110 31.00 9.48 15.40
CA LEU A 110 31.39 8.39 14.50
C LEU A 110 32.91 8.22 14.45
N ARG A 111 33.66 9.33 14.41
CA ARG A 111 35.13 9.33 14.56
C ARG A 111 35.58 8.70 15.87
N LYS A 112 35.01 9.15 16.99
CA LYS A 112 35.28 8.57 18.32
C LYS A 112 34.93 7.08 18.37
N CYS A 113 33.81 6.69 17.76
CA CYS A 113 33.43 5.28 17.66
C CYS A 113 34.48 4.48 16.89
N GLY A 114 35.01 5.03 15.79
CA GLY A 114 36.10 4.42 14.99
C GLY A 114 37.44 4.27 15.72
N GLU A 115 37.71 5.11 16.72
CA GLU A 115 38.87 4.94 17.61
C GLU A 115 38.66 3.78 18.61
N THR A 116 37.44 3.61 19.11
CA THR A 116 37.11 2.58 20.11
C THR A 116 36.83 1.20 19.51
N VAL A 117 36.26 1.19 18.32
CA VAL A 117 35.79 0.01 17.61
C VAL A 117 36.41 0.05 16.23
N ASP A 118 37.01 -1.06 15.80
CA ASP A 118 37.50 -1.16 14.44
C ASP A 118 36.32 -1.09 13.46
N LEU A 119 36.18 0.09 12.84
CA LEU A 119 35.20 0.40 11.78
C LEU A 119 35.85 0.29 10.39
N SER A 120 37.01 -0.38 10.28
CA SER A 120 37.57 -0.70 8.98
C SER A 120 36.53 -1.43 8.14
N ARG A 121 36.20 -0.84 6.99
CA ARG A 121 35.18 -1.34 6.05
C ARG A 121 33.76 -1.48 6.61
N ALA A 122 33.32 -0.60 7.51
CA ALA A 122 31.94 -0.61 7.98
C ALA A 122 30.94 -0.15 6.89
N VAL A 123 29.72 -0.69 6.90
CA VAL A 123 28.67 -0.35 5.91
C VAL A 123 27.41 0.19 6.59
N ILE A 124 26.93 1.36 6.17
CA ILE A 124 25.67 1.93 6.63
C ILE A 124 24.61 1.72 5.55
N VAL A 125 23.58 0.95 5.83
CA VAL A 125 22.47 0.67 4.92
C VAL A 125 21.25 1.48 5.34
N LEU A 126 20.86 2.44 4.49
CA LEU A 126 19.68 3.28 4.66
C LEU A 126 18.54 2.73 3.81
N ASP A 127 17.62 2.01 4.45
CA ASP A 127 16.43 1.46 3.79
C ASP A 127 15.32 2.51 3.66
N LYS A 128 14.57 2.46 2.55
CA LYS A 128 13.56 3.45 2.14
C LYS A 128 14.13 4.87 2.05
N ALA A 129 15.25 5.00 1.35
CA ALA A 129 16.00 6.25 1.15
C ALA A 129 15.16 7.38 0.53
N GLU A 130 14.02 7.10 -0.09
CA GLU A 130 13.10 8.12 -0.59
C GLU A 130 12.65 9.11 0.50
N ARG A 131 12.62 8.68 1.76
CA ARG A 131 12.28 9.53 2.90
C ARG A 131 13.29 10.62 3.19
N LEU A 132 14.54 10.48 2.75
CA LEU A 132 15.56 11.53 2.91
C LEU A 132 15.18 12.84 2.21
N ARG A 133 14.26 12.81 1.24
CA ARG A 133 13.74 14.00 0.56
C ARG A 133 12.82 14.85 1.44
N ASP A 134 12.15 14.21 2.40
CA ASP A 134 11.21 14.85 3.32
C ASP A 134 11.90 15.32 4.62
N MET A 135 13.15 14.87 4.86
CA MET A 135 13.97 15.21 6.03
C MET A 135 14.81 16.48 5.76
N ASP A 136 15.77 16.77 6.65
CA ASP A 136 16.66 17.92 6.50
C ASP A 136 17.47 17.81 5.20
N SER A 137 17.46 18.89 4.42
CA SER A 137 18.09 18.92 3.09
C SER A 137 19.55 18.45 3.09
N ASN A 138 20.33 18.85 4.09
CA ASN A 138 21.76 18.52 4.21
C ASN A 138 22.08 17.04 4.44
N LEU A 139 21.11 16.18 4.79
CA LEU A 139 21.38 14.78 5.12
C LEU A 139 21.90 13.98 3.92
N LEU A 140 21.21 14.04 2.78
CA LEU A 140 21.58 13.25 1.61
C LEU A 140 23.00 13.59 1.11
N PRO A 141 23.38 14.87 0.90
CA PRO A 141 24.75 15.22 0.52
C PRO A 141 25.79 14.80 1.56
N ALA A 142 25.46 14.90 2.85
CA ALA A 142 26.38 14.51 3.93
C ALA A 142 26.61 13.00 3.97
N PHE A 143 25.57 12.18 3.82
CA PHE A 143 25.72 10.73 3.75
C PHE A 143 26.46 10.26 2.49
N LEU A 144 26.30 10.96 1.35
CA LEU A 144 27.04 10.65 0.12
C LEU A 144 28.54 10.95 0.22
N ARG A 145 28.94 11.87 1.12
CA ARG A 145 30.34 12.26 1.37
C ARG A 145 30.80 11.85 2.76
N LEU A 146 30.15 10.86 3.38
CA LEU A 146 30.39 10.53 4.78
C LEU A 146 31.83 10.06 5.02
N THR A 147 32.41 9.31 4.08
CA THR A 147 33.81 8.88 4.10
C THR A 147 34.75 10.07 4.24
N GLU A 148 34.57 11.11 3.41
CA GLU A 148 35.38 12.33 3.43
C GLU A 148 35.16 13.14 4.72
N LEU A 149 33.90 13.24 5.18
CA LEU A 149 33.55 14.02 6.35
C LEU A 149 34.04 13.39 7.64
N ALA A 150 34.01 12.07 7.75
CA ALA A 150 34.44 11.32 8.93
C ALA A 150 35.91 10.90 8.87
N ASP A 151 36.55 10.93 7.71
CA ASP A 151 37.91 10.38 7.51
C ASP A 151 38.01 8.92 7.99
N LEU A 152 37.01 8.12 7.63
CA LEU A 152 36.87 6.70 7.98
C LEU A 152 36.49 5.91 6.73
N SER A 153 36.96 4.67 6.61
CA SER A 153 36.63 3.76 5.51
C SER A 153 35.22 3.17 5.65
N ILE A 154 34.19 4.01 5.51
CA ILE A 154 32.77 3.65 5.66
C ILE A 154 32.08 3.76 4.31
N SER A 155 31.25 2.77 3.95
CA SER A 155 30.41 2.84 2.76
C SER A 155 28.95 3.07 3.13
N VAL A 156 28.25 3.93 2.38
CA VAL A 156 26.81 4.16 2.55
C VAL A 156 26.01 3.54 1.41
N VAL A 157 25.11 2.62 1.74
CA VAL A 157 24.20 1.97 0.80
C VAL A 157 22.79 2.53 0.96
N PHE A 158 22.30 3.20 -0.05
CA PHE A 158 20.93 3.70 -0.10
C PHE A 158 20.04 2.68 -0.81
N VAL A 159 18.96 2.24 -0.17
CA VAL A 159 17.96 1.34 -0.78
C VAL A 159 16.67 2.11 -0.99
N SER A 160 16.18 2.17 -2.22
CA SER A 160 14.96 2.91 -2.56
C SER A 160 14.14 2.25 -3.66
N GLU A 161 12.88 2.67 -3.80
CA GLU A 161 12.04 2.33 -4.94
C GLU A 161 12.15 3.32 -6.10
N ILE A 162 12.63 4.53 -5.83
CA ILE A 162 12.66 5.62 -6.80
C ILE A 162 14.02 5.63 -7.51
N VAL A 163 14.08 6.09 -8.76
CA VAL A 163 15.34 6.36 -9.45
C VAL A 163 16.05 7.54 -8.78
N PHE A 164 17.39 7.49 -8.70
CA PHE A 164 18.20 8.53 -8.05
C PHE A 164 17.98 9.93 -8.64
N ASP A 165 17.73 10.03 -9.95
CA ASP A 165 17.59 11.32 -10.63
C ASP A 165 16.33 12.10 -10.19
N ASN A 166 15.37 11.41 -9.58
CA ASN A 166 14.18 12.03 -9.00
C ASN A 166 14.45 12.66 -7.61
N TYR A 167 15.65 12.48 -7.04
CA TYR A 167 16.10 13.26 -5.89
C TYR A 167 16.50 14.65 -6.40
N CYS A 168 15.50 15.44 -6.81
CA CYS A 168 15.69 16.79 -7.32
C CYS A 168 16.35 17.65 -6.24
N TYR A 169 17.66 17.83 -6.36
CA TYR A 169 18.43 18.63 -5.44
C TYR A 169 18.95 19.88 -6.14
N LYS A 170 18.88 21.02 -5.45
CA LYS A 170 19.25 22.32 -6.03
C LYS A 170 20.76 22.49 -6.21
N ASN A 171 21.55 21.66 -5.51
CA ASN A 171 23.01 21.71 -5.53
C ASN A 171 23.56 20.50 -6.29
N GLU A 172 24.77 20.64 -6.82
CA GLU A 172 25.52 19.51 -7.36
C GLU A 172 25.79 18.50 -6.23
N ILE A 173 25.25 17.29 -6.40
CA ILE A 173 25.48 16.17 -5.49
C ILE A 173 26.43 15.17 -6.16
N VAL A 174 27.28 14.54 -5.35
CA VAL A 174 28.11 13.40 -5.75
C VAL A 174 27.21 12.24 -6.22
N THR A 175 27.46 11.72 -7.41
CA THR A 175 26.66 10.61 -7.95
C THR A 175 27.16 9.28 -7.39
N PRO A 176 26.32 8.52 -6.65
CA PRO A 176 26.69 7.20 -6.15
C PRO A 176 26.69 6.16 -7.26
N ILE A 177 27.34 5.02 -7.01
CA ILE A 177 27.28 3.86 -7.91
C ILE A 177 25.86 3.29 -7.90
N LYS A 178 25.19 3.28 -9.05
CA LYS A 178 23.78 2.86 -9.16
C LYS A 178 23.67 1.38 -9.52
N ILE A 179 22.93 0.60 -8.72
CA ILE A 179 22.63 -0.82 -8.99
C ILE A 179 21.12 -0.99 -9.12
N HIS A 180 20.70 -1.57 -10.24
CA HIS A 180 19.29 -1.75 -10.56
C HIS A 180 18.82 -3.19 -10.30
N PHE A 181 17.81 -3.31 -9.44
CA PHE A 181 17.07 -4.55 -9.18
C PHE A 181 15.79 -4.56 -10.02
N SER A 182 15.90 -5.11 -11.23
CA SER A 182 14.77 -5.31 -12.14
C SER A 182 13.67 -6.18 -11.52
N GLN A 183 12.41 -5.99 -11.94
CA GLN A 183 11.33 -6.92 -11.58
C GLN A 183 11.60 -8.32 -12.14
N TYR A 184 11.13 -9.34 -11.43
CA TYR A 184 11.25 -10.73 -11.87
C TYR A 184 10.33 -11.02 -13.06
N THR A 185 10.81 -11.85 -13.97
CA THR A 185 9.99 -12.41 -15.07
C THR A 185 9.03 -13.48 -14.55
N LYS A 186 8.08 -13.92 -15.37
CA LYS A 186 7.12 -14.96 -14.97
C LYS A 186 7.86 -16.26 -14.61
N GLU A 187 8.85 -16.62 -15.40
CA GLU A 187 9.65 -17.83 -15.25
C GLU A 187 10.49 -17.77 -13.96
N GLU A 188 11.14 -16.63 -13.70
CA GLU A 188 11.91 -16.39 -12.47
C GLU A 188 11.02 -16.46 -11.22
N ILE A 189 9.79 -15.93 -11.28
CA ILE A 189 8.84 -16.03 -10.16
C ILE A 189 8.47 -17.50 -9.90
N ILE A 190 8.29 -18.32 -10.94
CA ILE A 190 8.02 -19.76 -10.76
C ILE A 190 9.18 -20.42 -10.02
N GLU A 191 10.43 -20.18 -10.43
CA GLU A 191 11.62 -20.73 -9.78
C GLU A 191 11.70 -20.32 -8.30
N ILE A 192 11.45 -19.04 -8.00
CA ILE A 192 11.45 -18.54 -6.61
C ILE A 192 10.33 -19.18 -5.78
N LEU A 193 9.14 -19.37 -6.35
CA LEU A 193 8.02 -19.96 -5.63
C LEU A 193 8.21 -21.48 -5.42
N CYS A 194 8.86 -22.19 -6.36
CA CYS A 194 9.20 -23.60 -6.24
C CYS A 194 10.07 -23.91 -5.01
N LEU A 195 10.93 -22.98 -4.55
CA LEU A 195 11.71 -23.16 -3.32
C LEU A 195 10.85 -23.40 -2.07
N ASN A 196 9.57 -23.06 -2.10
CA ASN A 196 8.66 -23.24 -0.97
C ASN A 196 7.83 -24.52 -1.08
N PHE A 197 8.19 -25.45 -1.98
CA PHE A 197 7.46 -26.69 -2.23
C PHE A 197 7.25 -27.52 -0.96
N ASP A 198 8.27 -27.68 -0.12
CA ASP A 198 8.17 -28.45 1.13
C ASP A 198 7.12 -27.86 2.07
N THR A 199 7.10 -26.53 2.24
CA THR A 199 6.10 -25.85 3.06
C THR A 199 4.68 -25.94 2.48
N ALA A 200 4.57 -26.08 1.16
CA ALA A 200 3.29 -26.26 0.49
C ALA A 200 2.77 -27.69 0.69
N ARG A 201 3.68 -28.68 0.69
CA ARG A 201 3.38 -30.08 1.00
C ARG A 201 2.89 -30.24 2.44
N GLU A 202 3.59 -29.66 3.42
CA GLU A 202 3.18 -29.67 4.83
C GLU A 202 1.78 -29.06 5.02
N ALA A 203 1.47 -27.97 4.31
CA ALA A 203 0.16 -27.32 4.40
C ALA A 203 -0.98 -28.21 3.89
N ILE A 204 -0.71 -29.09 2.91
CA ILE A 204 -1.67 -30.06 2.39
C ILE A 204 -1.86 -31.20 3.38
N GLU A 205 -0.76 -31.75 3.90
CA GLU A 205 -0.80 -32.81 4.92
C GLU A 205 -1.63 -32.36 6.13
N SER A 206 -1.45 -31.13 6.58
CA SER A 206 -2.26 -30.55 7.68
C SER A 206 -3.74 -30.32 7.33
N SER A 207 -4.07 -30.04 6.06
CA SER A 207 -5.44 -29.68 5.66
C SER A 207 -6.30 -30.89 5.31
N TYR A 208 -5.69 -31.93 4.72
CA TYR A 208 -6.40 -33.10 4.18
C TYR A 208 -6.00 -34.42 4.83
N GLY A 209 -4.93 -34.46 5.64
CA GLY A 209 -4.51 -35.65 6.39
C GLY A 209 -4.04 -36.84 5.53
N ALA A 210 -3.95 -36.67 4.21
CA ALA A 210 -3.56 -37.70 3.26
C ALA A 210 -2.20 -37.39 2.64
N GLU A 211 -1.33 -38.39 2.60
CA GLU A 211 -0.04 -38.34 1.92
C GLU A 211 -0.29 -38.39 0.40
N LEU A 212 -0.62 -37.24 -0.19
CA LEU A 212 -0.74 -37.11 -1.64
C LEU A 212 0.66 -37.14 -2.25
N SER A 213 0.91 -38.03 -3.21
CA SER A 213 2.16 -38.13 -3.97
C SER A 213 2.31 -36.98 -4.97
N ILE A 214 2.47 -35.76 -4.45
CA ILE A 214 2.63 -34.55 -5.24
C ILE A 214 4.07 -34.45 -5.71
N THR A 215 4.27 -34.31 -7.03
CA THR A 215 5.58 -34.08 -7.63
C THR A 215 5.89 -32.58 -7.73
N GLU A 216 7.17 -32.23 -7.79
CA GLU A 216 7.59 -30.84 -8.03
C GLU A 216 7.07 -30.32 -9.39
N GLU A 217 7.01 -31.18 -10.41
CA GLU A 217 6.43 -30.85 -11.72
C GLU A 217 4.95 -30.47 -11.62
N PHE A 218 4.18 -31.17 -10.78
CA PHE A 218 2.77 -30.83 -10.54
C PHE A 218 2.64 -29.44 -9.91
N TYR A 219 3.50 -29.12 -8.93
CA TYR A 219 3.52 -27.79 -8.31
C TYR A 219 3.92 -26.70 -9.32
N ARG A 220 4.92 -26.97 -10.18
CA ARG A 220 5.34 -26.06 -11.24
C ARG A 220 4.21 -25.79 -12.25
N ASN A 221 3.45 -26.82 -12.62
CA ASN A 221 2.28 -26.69 -13.48
C ASN A 221 1.20 -25.82 -12.82
N TYR A 222 0.92 -26.07 -11.54
CA TYR A 222 0.04 -25.24 -10.74
C TYR A 222 0.48 -23.76 -10.72
N LEU A 223 1.77 -23.49 -10.48
CA LEU A 223 2.30 -22.12 -10.46
C LEU A 223 2.17 -21.43 -11.82
N SER A 224 2.40 -22.14 -12.93
CA SER A 224 2.20 -21.60 -14.28
C SER A 224 0.75 -21.18 -14.52
N VAL A 225 -0.19 -22.01 -14.05
CA VAL A 225 -1.64 -21.77 -14.10
C VAL A 225 -2.02 -20.58 -13.21
N PHE A 226 -1.53 -20.54 -11.98
CA PHE A 226 -1.75 -19.43 -11.04
C PHE A 226 -1.24 -18.11 -11.61
N LEU A 227 0.01 -18.07 -12.08
CA LEU A 227 0.61 -16.85 -12.63
C LEU A 227 -0.04 -16.42 -13.96
N SER A 228 -0.66 -17.33 -14.72
CA SER A 228 -1.43 -16.94 -15.92
C SER A 228 -2.57 -15.97 -15.60
N VAL A 229 -3.13 -16.04 -14.38
CA VAL A 229 -4.20 -15.16 -13.90
C VAL A 229 -3.62 -13.95 -13.16
N PHE A 230 -2.65 -14.17 -12.26
CA PHE A 230 -2.18 -13.15 -11.32
C PHE A 230 -1.10 -12.22 -11.87
N HIS A 231 -0.23 -12.69 -12.79
CA HIS A 231 0.97 -11.95 -13.21
C HIS A 231 0.66 -10.60 -13.89
N ARG A 232 -0.51 -10.48 -14.52
CA ARG A 232 -0.95 -9.22 -15.14
C ARG A 232 -1.27 -8.14 -14.09
N ALA A 233 -1.81 -8.53 -12.94
CA ALA A 233 -2.27 -7.60 -11.90
C ALA A 233 -1.24 -7.43 -10.76
N CYS A 234 -0.45 -8.46 -10.47
CA CYS A 234 0.51 -8.48 -9.37
C CYS A 234 1.84 -9.07 -9.82
N ARG A 235 2.93 -8.37 -9.50
CA ARG A 235 4.31 -8.85 -9.66
C ARG A 235 5.08 -8.86 -8.34
N ASP A 236 4.38 -8.65 -7.23
CA ASP A 236 4.95 -8.69 -5.90
C ASP A 236 5.11 -10.16 -5.47
N VAL A 237 6.36 -10.61 -5.36
CA VAL A 237 6.68 -12.00 -4.98
C VAL A 237 6.14 -12.35 -3.60
N SER A 238 6.12 -11.41 -2.66
CA SER A 238 5.64 -11.64 -1.29
C SER A 238 4.13 -11.92 -1.27
N GLU A 239 3.37 -11.15 -2.04
CA GLU A 239 1.92 -11.35 -2.19
C GLU A 239 1.60 -12.60 -3.02
N LEU A 240 2.32 -12.82 -4.11
CA LEU A 240 2.16 -14.02 -4.93
C LEU A 240 2.46 -15.28 -4.13
N LYS A 241 3.50 -15.28 -3.27
CA LYS A 241 3.82 -16.40 -2.37
C LYS A 241 2.67 -16.71 -1.40
N TYR A 242 2.10 -15.68 -0.78
CA TYR A 242 0.98 -15.84 0.14
C TYR A 242 -0.28 -16.37 -0.56
N MET A 243 -0.65 -15.77 -1.69
CA MET A 243 -1.82 -16.16 -2.48
C MET A 243 -1.67 -17.56 -3.10
N ALA A 244 -0.48 -17.91 -3.58
CA ALA A 244 -0.18 -19.23 -4.12
C ALA A 244 -0.34 -20.30 -3.04
N LYS A 245 0.18 -20.08 -1.82
CA LYS A 245 0.02 -21.03 -0.71
C LYS A 245 -1.46 -21.34 -0.41
N GLN A 246 -2.30 -20.31 -0.32
CA GLN A 246 -3.74 -20.48 -0.04
C GLN A 246 -4.50 -21.13 -1.20
N SER A 247 -4.19 -20.72 -2.43
CA SER A 247 -4.86 -21.21 -3.62
C SER A 247 -4.45 -22.64 -3.94
N PHE A 248 -3.24 -23.06 -3.56
CA PHE A 248 -2.74 -24.41 -3.77
C PHE A 248 -3.52 -25.45 -2.96
N VAL A 249 -3.88 -25.14 -1.71
CA VAL A 249 -4.75 -26.01 -0.88
C VAL A 249 -6.08 -26.27 -1.62
N LYS A 250 -6.70 -25.21 -2.15
CA LYS A 250 -7.96 -25.33 -2.92
C LYS A 250 -7.79 -26.02 -4.27
N TYR A 251 -6.61 -25.92 -4.88
CA TYR A 251 -6.27 -26.61 -6.13
C TYR A 251 -6.19 -28.12 -5.94
N CYS A 252 -5.65 -28.58 -4.81
CA CYS A 252 -5.54 -30.00 -4.47
C CYS A 252 -6.85 -30.62 -3.95
N GLN A 253 -7.88 -29.81 -3.64
CA GLN A 253 -9.15 -30.29 -3.09
C GLN A 253 -9.84 -31.40 -3.93
N PRO A 254 -9.97 -31.28 -5.27
CA PRO A 254 -10.59 -32.35 -6.08
C PRO A 254 -9.77 -33.64 -6.09
N VAL A 255 -8.44 -33.53 -6.00
CA VAL A 255 -7.54 -34.70 -5.95
C VAL A 255 -7.67 -35.40 -4.60
N ALA A 256 -7.71 -34.64 -3.50
CA ALA A 256 -7.90 -35.18 -2.16
C ALA A 256 -9.25 -35.90 -2.00
N LYS A 257 -10.30 -35.40 -2.66
CA LYS A 257 -11.64 -36.03 -2.71
C LYS A 257 -11.74 -37.22 -3.67
N LYS A 258 -10.69 -37.50 -4.46
CA LYS A 258 -10.67 -38.51 -5.54
C LYS A 258 -11.68 -38.23 -6.68
N ASP A 259 -12.06 -36.97 -6.88
CA ASP A 259 -12.92 -36.53 -7.98
C ASP A 259 -12.14 -36.39 -9.30
N CYS A 260 -10.82 -36.15 -9.22
CA CYS A 260 -9.93 -35.97 -10.36
C CYS A 260 -8.58 -36.66 -10.13
N GLU A 261 -7.96 -37.14 -11.20
CA GLU A 261 -6.59 -37.64 -11.18
C GLU A 261 -5.56 -36.49 -11.23
N LEU A 262 -4.34 -36.73 -10.75
CA LEU A 262 -3.22 -35.78 -10.80
C LEU A 262 -2.82 -35.39 -12.25
N SER A 263 -3.15 -36.24 -13.23
CA SER A 263 -2.84 -36.06 -14.66
C SER A 263 -3.82 -35.11 -15.37
N ASP A 264 -5.04 -34.94 -14.84
CA ASP A 264 -6.10 -34.16 -15.50
C ASP A 264 -5.99 -32.67 -15.22
N SER A 265 -5.03 -32.03 -15.91
CA SER A 265 -4.79 -30.59 -15.84
C SER A 265 -6.01 -29.73 -16.21
N LEU A 266 -6.90 -30.24 -17.07
CA LEU A 266 -8.02 -29.50 -17.64
C LEU A 266 -9.21 -29.48 -16.67
N ALA A 267 -9.49 -30.61 -16.01
CA ALA A 267 -10.48 -30.67 -14.92
C ALA A 267 -10.05 -29.82 -13.73
N LEU A 268 -8.77 -29.90 -13.33
CA LEU A 268 -8.22 -29.10 -12.24
C LEU A 268 -8.31 -27.60 -12.54
N TRP A 269 -8.00 -27.19 -13.78
CA TRP A 269 -8.15 -25.80 -14.20
C TRP A 269 -9.60 -25.30 -14.09
N LYS A 270 -10.57 -26.09 -14.57
CA LYS A 270 -11.99 -25.72 -14.51
C LYS A 270 -12.47 -25.49 -13.08
N HIS A 271 -12.00 -26.30 -12.13
CA HIS A 271 -12.36 -26.16 -10.72
C HIS A 271 -11.69 -24.93 -10.06
N ILE A 272 -10.41 -24.68 -10.34
CA ILE A 272 -9.65 -23.62 -9.66
C ILE A 272 -9.85 -22.23 -10.28
N ALA A 273 -10.09 -22.13 -11.60
CA ALA A 273 -10.22 -20.86 -12.31
C ALA A 273 -11.22 -19.87 -11.68
N PRO A 274 -12.46 -20.26 -11.28
CA PRO A 274 -13.38 -19.33 -10.62
C PRO A 274 -12.87 -18.86 -9.25
N VAL A 275 -12.19 -19.73 -8.51
CA VAL A 275 -11.59 -19.40 -7.21
C VAL A 275 -10.43 -18.42 -7.37
N LEU A 276 -9.56 -18.62 -8.37
CA LEU A 276 -8.46 -17.69 -8.65
C LEU A 276 -8.99 -16.31 -9.05
N LYS A 277 -10.04 -16.26 -9.86
CA LYS A 277 -10.68 -14.99 -10.27
C LYS A 277 -11.30 -14.25 -9.10
N SER A 278 -11.95 -14.95 -8.16
CA SER A 278 -12.51 -14.30 -6.96
C SER A 278 -11.41 -13.85 -6.00
N SER A 279 -10.37 -14.67 -5.79
CA SER A 279 -9.19 -14.32 -5.00
C SER A 279 -8.43 -13.12 -5.57
N LEU A 280 -8.39 -12.95 -6.90
CA LEU A 280 -7.79 -11.78 -7.54
C LEU A 280 -8.46 -10.47 -7.13
N GLY A 281 -9.78 -10.47 -6.89
CA GLY A 281 -10.52 -9.30 -6.39
C GLY A 281 -10.21 -8.96 -4.93
N LEU A 282 -9.66 -9.91 -4.18
CA LEU A 282 -9.21 -9.74 -2.79
C LEU A 282 -7.69 -9.57 -2.68
N LEU A 283 -6.99 -9.39 -3.80
CA LEU A 283 -5.56 -9.15 -3.80
C LEU A 283 -5.23 -7.92 -2.92
N TYR A 284 -4.21 -8.04 -2.07
CA TYR A 284 -3.81 -7.08 -1.03
C TYR A 284 -4.79 -6.91 0.15
N MET A 285 -6.03 -7.42 0.06
CA MET A 285 -6.97 -7.44 1.18
C MET A 285 -6.58 -8.60 2.10
N ARG A 286 -5.92 -8.30 3.22
CA ARG A 286 -5.48 -9.28 4.23
C ARG A 286 -6.65 -9.81 5.08
N ILE A 287 -7.65 -10.40 4.43
CA ILE A 287 -8.82 -10.99 5.06
C ILE A 287 -8.46 -12.42 5.47
N SER A 288 -8.40 -12.69 6.77
CA SER A 288 -8.12 -14.04 7.29
C SER A 288 -9.21 -15.04 6.84
N PRO A 289 -8.82 -16.27 6.45
CA PRO A 289 -9.77 -17.32 6.08
C PRO A 289 -10.54 -17.90 7.29
N THR A 290 -10.22 -17.52 8.53
CA THR A 290 -10.95 -17.96 9.73
C THR A 290 -12.42 -17.52 9.74
N HIS A 291 -12.81 -16.54 8.91
CA HIS A 291 -14.21 -16.16 8.69
C HIS A 291 -14.83 -16.78 7.42
N GLN A 292 -14.09 -17.62 6.67
CA GLN A 292 -14.58 -18.21 5.41
C GLN A 292 -15.33 -19.53 5.59
N GLU A 293 -15.18 -20.25 6.71
CA GLU A 293 -15.77 -21.59 6.87
C GLU A 293 -17.31 -21.58 7.00
N ASN A 294 -17.91 -20.47 7.42
CA ASN A 294 -19.37 -20.37 7.58
C ASN A 294 -20.09 -19.69 6.39
N SER A 295 -19.40 -19.38 5.29
CA SER A 295 -20.03 -18.71 4.14
C SER A 295 -19.46 -19.23 2.83
N SER A 296 -19.99 -20.37 2.39
CA SER A 296 -19.79 -20.99 1.08
C SER A 296 -20.31 -20.16 -0.11
N THR A 297 -20.60 -18.87 0.09
CA THR A 297 -21.24 -17.95 -0.87
C THR A 297 -20.57 -16.57 -0.94
N LEU A 298 -19.23 -16.50 -0.86
CA LEU A 298 -18.47 -15.31 -1.26
C LEU A 298 -18.26 -15.24 -2.79
N SER A 299 -19.25 -15.70 -3.55
CA SER A 299 -19.42 -15.38 -4.96
C SER A 299 -20.06 -13.99 -5.06
N ILE A 300 -19.31 -12.98 -5.49
CA ILE A 300 -19.82 -11.69 -6.02
C ILE A 300 -20.50 -10.76 -4.97
N THR A 301 -20.91 -11.26 -3.81
CA THR A 301 -21.71 -10.56 -2.79
C THR A 301 -20.91 -9.71 -1.80
N ALA A 302 -19.58 -9.76 -1.80
CA ALA A 302 -18.77 -8.96 -0.87
C ALA A 302 -19.01 -7.43 -0.99
N LYS A 303 -19.42 -6.96 -2.19
CA LYS A 303 -19.85 -5.58 -2.40
C LYS A 303 -21.17 -5.25 -1.69
N ASP A 304 -22.13 -6.18 -1.69
CA ASP A 304 -23.42 -5.99 -1.02
C ASP A 304 -23.32 -6.21 0.50
N SER A 305 -22.47 -7.14 0.97
CA SER A 305 -22.32 -7.47 2.39
C SER A 305 -21.69 -6.33 3.21
N GLN A 306 -20.74 -5.59 2.65
CA GLN A 306 -20.12 -4.44 3.35
C GLN A 306 -21.02 -3.20 3.35
N VAL A 307 -21.87 -3.03 2.33
CA VAL A 307 -22.84 -1.93 2.26
C VAL A 307 -23.94 -2.09 3.32
N GLN A 308 -24.23 -3.32 3.75
CA GLN A 308 -25.26 -3.60 4.75
C GLN A 308 -24.79 -3.53 6.21
N SER A 309 -23.50 -3.40 6.51
CA SER A 309 -23.00 -3.50 7.88
C SER A 309 -23.09 -2.20 8.70
N LEU A 310 -23.31 -1.03 8.08
CA LEU A 310 -23.38 0.25 8.78
C LEU A 310 -24.84 0.73 8.93
N GLU A 311 -25.44 0.40 10.07
CA GLU A 311 -26.77 0.90 10.44
C GLU A 311 -26.69 2.33 10.98
N LEU A 312 -27.39 3.25 10.31
CA LEU A 312 -27.50 4.66 10.73
C LEU A 312 -28.90 4.95 11.31
N PRO A 313 -29.04 5.91 12.23
CA PRO A 313 -30.35 6.41 12.66
C PRO A 313 -31.17 6.97 11.49
N TYR A 314 -32.50 6.98 11.61
CA TYR A 314 -33.42 7.42 10.56
C TYR A 314 -33.08 8.81 9.99
N TYR A 315 -32.93 9.83 10.84
CA TYR A 315 -32.53 11.17 10.42
C TYR A 315 -31.10 11.23 9.88
N GLY A 316 -30.19 10.41 10.41
CA GLY A 316 -28.84 10.25 9.87
C GLY A 316 -28.84 9.73 8.43
N LYS A 317 -29.72 8.78 8.09
CA LYS A 317 -29.91 8.29 6.71
C LYS A 317 -30.38 9.41 5.79
N HIS A 318 -31.38 10.19 6.20
CA HIS A 318 -31.90 11.32 5.41
C HIS A 318 -30.89 12.44 5.22
N LEU A 319 -30.17 12.82 6.28
CA LEU A 319 -29.11 13.81 6.21
C LEU A 319 -28.00 13.35 5.25
N LEU A 320 -27.65 12.07 5.27
CA LEU A 320 -26.66 11.51 4.34
C LEU A 320 -27.15 11.52 2.89
N ILE A 321 -28.42 11.18 2.64
CA ILE A 321 -29.04 11.24 1.30
C ILE A 321 -29.08 12.69 0.80
N ALA A 322 -29.50 13.63 1.65
CA ALA A 322 -29.52 15.05 1.32
C ALA A 322 -28.11 15.57 0.99
N ALA A 323 -27.10 15.18 1.77
CA ALA A 323 -25.71 15.55 1.53
C ALA A 323 -25.15 14.98 0.22
N TYR A 324 -25.52 13.73 -0.12
CA TYR A 324 -25.16 13.13 -1.40
C TYR A 324 -25.77 13.90 -2.56
N LEU A 325 -27.08 14.19 -2.49
CA LEU A 325 -27.78 14.98 -3.50
C LEU A 325 -27.18 16.39 -3.63
N ALA A 326 -26.83 17.03 -2.51
CA ALA A 326 -26.16 18.33 -2.51
C ALA A 326 -24.78 18.27 -3.20
N SER A 327 -24.03 17.18 -3.02
CA SER A 327 -22.68 17.03 -3.59
C SER A 327 -22.71 16.74 -5.10
N TYR A 328 -23.65 15.92 -5.56
CA TYR A 328 -23.66 15.43 -6.93
C TYR A 328 -24.60 16.22 -7.85
N ASN A 329 -25.59 16.95 -7.32
CA ASN A 329 -26.40 17.86 -8.12
C ASN A 329 -25.82 19.29 -8.10
N PRO A 330 -25.82 19.99 -9.24
CA PRO A 330 -25.49 21.42 -9.27
C PRO A 330 -26.57 22.25 -8.58
N ALA A 331 -26.17 23.25 -7.77
CA ALA A 331 -27.08 24.12 -7.03
C ALA A 331 -28.12 24.86 -7.90
N LYS A 332 -27.85 25.02 -9.20
CA LYS A 332 -28.79 25.63 -10.17
C LYS A 332 -30.06 24.81 -10.38
N GLU A 333 -29.98 23.49 -10.18
CA GLU A 333 -31.09 22.55 -10.38
C GLU A 333 -31.90 22.31 -9.09
N ASP A 334 -31.41 22.78 -7.94
CA ASP A 334 -32.09 22.63 -6.63
C ASP A 334 -33.47 23.28 -6.60
N LYS A 335 -33.68 24.34 -7.40
CA LYS A 335 -35.04 24.79 -7.68
C LYS A 335 -35.72 23.59 -8.34
N ARG A 336 -35.61 23.39 -9.64
CA ARG A 336 -36.30 22.34 -10.42
C ARG A 336 -36.62 21.01 -9.70
N LEU A 337 -35.70 20.50 -8.87
CA LEU A 337 -35.83 19.25 -8.13
C LEU A 337 -36.68 19.30 -6.84
N TYR A 338 -36.66 20.41 -6.08
CA TYR A 338 -37.12 20.39 -4.67
C TYR A 338 -38.29 21.31 -4.31
N MET A 339 -38.69 22.27 -5.15
CA MET A 339 -39.90 23.08 -4.86
C MET A 339 -41.11 22.59 -5.68
N LYS A 340 -42.32 22.88 -5.20
CA LYS A 340 -43.54 22.44 -5.92
C LYS A 340 -43.87 23.35 -7.11
N TYR A 341 -43.41 24.60 -7.08
CA TYR A 341 -43.67 25.62 -8.09
C TYR A 341 -42.36 26.25 -8.57
N HIS A 342 -41.87 25.80 -9.72
CA HIS A 342 -40.59 26.27 -10.28
C HIS A 342 -40.68 27.35 -11.35
N GLY A 343 -41.89 27.74 -11.73
CA GLY A 343 -42.10 28.59 -12.89
C GLY A 343 -41.70 27.88 -14.20
N LYS A 344 -42.35 28.25 -15.31
CA LYS A 344 -41.96 27.77 -16.64
C LYS A 344 -40.80 28.64 -17.13
N LYS A 345 -39.58 28.13 -17.06
CA LYS A 345 -38.42 28.78 -17.69
C LYS A 345 -38.41 28.43 -19.18
N ALA A 346 -38.66 29.41 -20.04
CA ALA A 346 -38.53 29.24 -21.49
C ALA A 346 -37.06 28.98 -21.83
N ARG A 347 -36.77 27.80 -22.41
CA ARG A 347 -35.40 27.42 -22.77
C ARG A 347 -35.01 28.11 -24.08
N THR A 348 -33.89 28.82 -24.08
CA THR A 348 -33.33 29.42 -25.29
C THR A 348 -32.51 28.39 -26.09
N LYS A 349 -32.27 28.61 -27.39
CA LYS A 349 -31.44 27.70 -28.22
C LYS A 349 -30.01 27.53 -27.68
N SER A 350 -29.48 28.54 -26.97
CA SER A 350 -28.20 28.45 -26.26
C SER A 350 -28.25 27.54 -25.04
N ASP A 351 -29.34 27.54 -24.27
CA ASP A 351 -29.52 26.63 -23.13
C ASP A 351 -29.60 25.17 -23.59
N ILE A 352 -30.21 24.92 -24.74
CA ILE A 352 -30.31 23.58 -25.34
C ILE A 352 -28.91 23.06 -25.75
N ARG A 353 -28.08 23.91 -26.37
CA ARG A 353 -26.69 23.58 -26.74
C ARG A 353 -25.74 23.47 -25.54
N ALA A 354 -25.95 24.26 -24.49
CA ALA A 354 -25.18 24.15 -23.26
C ALA A 354 -25.51 22.84 -22.53
N LYS A 355 -26.79 22.44 -22.51
CA LYS A 355 -27.26 21.20 -21.89
C LYS A 355 -26.78 19.94 -22.63
N SER A 356 -26.61 19.97 -23.95
CA SER A 356 -26.01 18.85 -24.68
C SER A 356 -24.53 18.63 -24.32
N LYS A 357 -23.76 19.72 -24.09
CA LYS A 357 -22.37 19.64 -23.61
C LYS A 357 -22.24 19.23 -22.14
N THR A 358 -23.22 19.56 -21.30
CA THR A 358 -23.24 19.12 -19.87
C THR A 358 -23.79 17.72 -19.71
N ALA A 359 -24.66 17.24 -20.61
CA ALA A 359 -25.15 15.86 -20.60
C ALA A 359 -24.06 14.84 -20.98
N GLU A 360 -23.03 15.26 -21.72
CA GLU A 360 -21.82 14.45 -21.95
C GLU A 360 -20.96 14.29 -20.68
N GLN A 361 -21.18 15.11 -19.65
CA GLN A 361 -20.47 15.09 -18.37
C GLN A 361 -21.41 14.69 -17.23
N LEU A 362 -21.54 13.38 -16.99
CA LEU A 362 -22.33 12.86 -15.87
C LEU A 362 -21.75 13.39 -14.54
N PHE A 363 -22.54 14.13 -13.77
CA PHE A 363 -22.08 14.74 -12.52
C PHE A 363 -21.65 13.70 -11.49
N THR A 364 -22.24 12.51 -11.54
CA THR A 364 -21.84 11.31 -10.79
C THR A 364 -20.41 10.86 -11.06
N GLN A 365 -19.83 11.19 -12.23
CA GLN A 365 -18.46 10.81 -12.61
C GLN A 365 -17.42 11.90 -12.31
N LEU A 366 -17.82 13.17 -12.20
CA LEU A 366 -16.88 14.27 -11.89
C LEU A 366 -16.45 14.32 -10.42
N GLY A 367 -17.17 13.61 -9.54
CA GLY A 367 -16.91 13.58 -8.10
C GLY A 367 -17.72 14.60 -7.29
N PRO A 368 -17.67 14.50 -5.95
CA PRO A 368 -18.54 15.26 -5.06
C PRO A 368 -18.13 16.73 -4.98
N LYS A 369 -19.09 17.64 -5.19
CA LYS A 369 -18.90 19.09 -5.04
C LYS A 369 -19.15 19.53 -3.60
N GLN A 370 -18.49 20.61 -3.20
CA GLN A 370 -18.73 21.24 -1.91
C GLN A 370 -20.11 21.93 -1.84
N PHE A 371 -20.75 21.88 -0.69
CA PHE A 371 -22.04 22.54 -0.41
C PHE A 371 -22.04 23.17 0.99
N GLY A 372 -22.82 24.23 1.18
CA GLY A 372 -22.98 24.90 2.48
C GLY A 372 -24.02 24.22 3.37
N PHE A 373 -23.96 24.53 4.67
CA PHE A 373 -24.91 24.04 5.68
C PHE A 373 -26.38 24.31 5.29
N ASP A 374 -26.71 25.53 4.87
CA ASP A 374 -28.09 25.92 4.55
C ASP A 374 -28.68 25.07 3.42
N ARG A 375 -27.85 24.76 2.41
CA ARG A 375 -28.24 23.92 1.27
C ARG A 375 -28.52 22.48 1.71
N LEU A 376 -27.72 21.94 2.64
CA LEU A 376 -27.95 20.61 3.20
C LEU A 376 -29.30 20.52 3.90
N ILE A 377 -29.56 21.46 4.80
CA ILE A 377 -30.80 21.50 5.59
C ILE A 377 -32.02 21.74 4.69
N ALA A 378 -31.90 22.61 3.69
CA ALA A 378 -32.97 22.85 2.72
C ALA A 378 -33.32 21.58 1.92
N ILE A 379 -32.32 20.83 1.44
CA ILE A 379 -32.55 19.57 0.72
C ILE A 379 -33.10 18.51 1.68
N PHE A 380 -32.58 18.43 2.92
CA PHE A 380 -33.07 17.51 3.95
C PHE A 380 -34.56 17.71 4.21
N TYR A 381 -35.02 18.94 4.43
CA TYR A 381 -36.44 19.23 4.61
C TYR A 381 -37.28 19.06 3.35
N ALA A 382 -36.68 19.14 2.16
CA ALA A 382 -37.40 18.89 0.91
C ALA A 382 -37.66 17.40 0.65
N ILE A 383 -36.75 16.53 1.09
CA ILE A 383 -36.87 15.07 0.93
C ILE A 383 -37.59 14.41 2.13
N LEU A 384 -37.60 15.06 3.29
CA LEU A 384 -38.31 14.58 4.48
C LEU A 384 -39.80 14.93 4.34
N GLU A 385 -40.67 13.93 4.40
CA GLU A 385 -42.13 14.15 4.31
C GLU A 385 -42.71 14.70 5.62
N GLU A 386 -42.01 14.47 6.75
CA GLU A 386 -42.39 14.93 8.08
C GLU A 386 -41.87 16.34 8.39
N LYS A 387 -42.67 17.12 9.13
CA LYS A 387 -42.25 18.44 9.61
C LYS A 387 -41.49 18.27 10.93
N VAL A 388 -40.17 18.49 10.88
CA VAL A 388 -39.30 18.40 12.05
C VAL A 388 -38.58 19.75 12.24
N ASP A 389 -38.61 20.29 13.45
CA ASP A 389 -37.89 21.52 13.77
C ASP A 389 -36.38 21.27 13.87
N LEU A 390 -35.58 22.29 13.55
CA LEU A 390 -34.13 22.21 13.71
C LEU A 390 -33.80 22.16 15.21
N ASN A 391 -33.31 21.01 15.67
CA ASN A 391 -32.91 20.79 17.06
C ASN A 391 -31.41 20.53 17.17
N SER A 392 -30.88 20.61 18.39
CA SER A 392 -29.47 20.31 18.67
C SER A 392 -29.08 18.89 18.26
N HIS A 393 -29.99 17.92 18.36
CA HIS A 393 -29.74 16.53 17.98
C HIS A 393 -29.45 16.36 16.48
N LEU A 394 -30.13 17.10 15.59
CA LEU A 394 -29.86 17.09 14.14
C LEU A 394 -28.48 17.70 13.84
N LEU A 395 -28.10 18.77 14.54
CA LEU A 395 -26.76 19.38 14.41
C LEU A 395 -25.66 18.43 14.89
N VAL A 396 -25.90 17.72 16.00
CA VAL A 396 -25.01 16.68 16.52
C VAL A 396 -24.90 15.54 15.50
N GLN A 397 -26.00 15.10 14.90
CA GLN A 397 -25.96 14.06 13.86
C GLN A 397 -25.10 14.45 12.66
N ILE A 398 -25.17 15.70 12.19
CA ILE A 398 -24.28 16.18 11.11
C ILE A 398 -22.81 16.11 11.54
N SER A 399 -22.52 16.49 12.78
CA SER A 399 -21.17 16.42 13.34
C SER A 399 -20.69 14.96 13.47
N THR A 400 -21.55 14.05 13.93
CA THR A 400 -21.28 12.61 13.96
C THR A 400 -21.05 12.04 12.56
N LEU A 401 -21.81 12.46 11.54
CA LEU A 401 -21.57 12.03 10.15
C LEU A 401 -20.21 12.50 9.62
N VAL A 402 -19.72 13.65 10.07
CA VAL A 402 -18.36 14.14 9.77
C VAL A 402 -17.30 13.31 10.51
N GLU A 403 -17.51 13.04 11.80
CA GLU A 403 -16.61 12.19 12.61
C GLU A 403 -16.51 10.77 12.05
N LEU A 404 -17.63 10.20 11.58
CA LEU A 404 -17.70 8.91 10.89
C LEU A 404 -17.11 8.94 9.46
N ARG A 405 -16.62 10.10 8.99
CA ARG A 405 -16.08 10.32 7.64
C ARG A 405 -17.04 10.00 6.50
N LEU A 406 -18.35 9.98 6.78
CA LEU A 406 -19.39 9.91 5.74
C LEU A 406 -19.54 11.27 5.06
N LEU A 407 -19.30 12.34 5.81
CA LEU A 407 -19.10 13.71 5.34
C LEU A 407 -17.68 14.17 5.66
N ALA A 408 -17.18 15.13 4.89
CA ALA A 408 -15.93 15.82 5.20
C ALA A 408 -16.14 17.34 5.13
N ILE A 409 -15.48 18.06 6.03
CA ILE A 409 -15.42 19.52 6.00
C ILE A 409 -14.28 19.92 5.06
N VAL A 410 -14.56 20.83 4.14
CA VAL A 410 -13.61 21.31 3.11
C VAL A 410 -13.14 22.74 3.42
N SER A 411 -13.94 23.51 4.15
CA SER A 411 -13.55 24.84 4.65
C SER A 411 -12.55 24.74 5.80
N ASP A 412 -11.79 25.80 6.04
CA ASP A 412 -10.93 25.91 7.22
C ASP A 412 -11.77 25.78 8.50
N ASN A 413 -11.27 25.01 9.47
CA ASN A 413 -11.99 24.69 10.72
C ASN A 413 -12.23 25.90 11.64
N SER A 414 -11.67 27.06 11.28
CA SER A 414 -11.69 28.29 12.09
C SER A 414 -13.02 29.04 12.03
N GLU A 415 -13.83 28.84 10.98
CA GLU A 415 -15.12 29.53 10.82
C GLU A 415 -16.30 28.60 11.14
N LEU A 416 -17.14 29.00 12.09
CA LEU A 416 -18.37 28.26 12.44
C LEU A 416 -19.50 28.55 11.44
N ASP A 417 -19.57 29.78 10.93
CA ASP A 417 -20.73 30.30 10.17
C ASP A 417 -20.72 29.92 8.67
N ASN A 418 -19.61 29.47 8.10
CA ASN A 418 -19.50 29.19 6.64
C ASN A 418 -18.93 27.80 6.33
N ARG A 419 -19.29 26.80 7.14
CA ARG A 419 -18.79 25.44 6.92
C ARG A 419 -19.26 24.87 5.59
N LYS A 420 -18.30 24.44 4.78
CA LYS A 420 -18.53 23.74 3.53
C LYS A 420 -18.28 22.25 3.72
N TYR A 421 -19.24 21.45 3.30
CA TYR A 421 -19.21 20.01 3.41
C TYR A 421 -19.06 19.37 2.03
N ARG A 422 -18.54 18.14 2.00
CA ARG A 422 -18.60 17.23 0.85
C ARG A 422 -19.04 15.85 1.31
N CYS A 423 -19.82 15.16 0.49
CA CYS A 423 -20.22 13.78 0.76
C CYS A 423 -19.12 12.81 0.30
N CYS A 424 -18.74 11.87 1.15
CA CYS A 424 -17.66 10.91 0.88
C CYS A 424 -18.18 9.53 0.46
N VAL A 425 -19.49 9.31 0.44
CA VAL A 425 -20.08 8.01 0.06
C VAL A 425 -20.35 7.92 -1.44
N GLY A 426 -20.27 6.71 -1.98
CA GLY A 426 -20.56 6.40 -3.38
C GLY A 426 -22.05 6.11 -3.64
N LEU A 427 -22.41 6.06 -4.93
CA LEU A 427 -23.78 5.83 -5.40
C LEU A 427 -24.38 4.51 -4.88
N GLU A 428 -23.61 3.41 -4.94
CA GLU A 428 -24.08 2.07 -4.53
C GLU A 428 -24.52 2.06 -3.05
N TYR A 429 -23.72 2.68 -2.18
CA TYR A 429 -24.02 2.77 -0.75
C TYR A 429 -25.26 3.63 -0.50
N ILE A 430 -25.35 4.81 -1.12
CA ILE A 430 -26.49 5.71 -0.89
C ILE A 430 -27.79 5.15 -1.48
N GLU A 431 -27.73 4.37 -2.56
CA GLU A 431 -28.89 3.65 -3.09
C GLU A 431 -29.41 2.60 -2.11
N ALA A 432 -28.52 1.89 -1.41
CA ALA A 432 -28.92 0.97 -0.35
C ALA A 432 -29.55 1.71 0.85
N VAL A 433 -28.94 2.81 1.29
CA VAL A 433 -29.48 3.64 2.38
C VAL A 433 -30.84 4.23 2.01
N ALA A 434 -31.00 4.71 0.77
CA ALA A 434 -32.25 5.27 0.27
C ALA A 434 -33.35 4.21 0.14
N ARG A 435 -33.02 3.00 -0.32
CA ARG A 435 -33.95 1.85 -0.32
C ARG A 435 -34.46 1.52 1.08
N ASN A 436 -33.59 1.54 2.10
CA ASN A 436 -33.97 1.27 3.50
C ASN A 436 -34.96 2.29 4.07
N VAL A 437 -35.06 3.47 3.47
CA VAL A 437 -35.93 4.56 3.90
C VAL A 437 -37.12 4.73 2.95
N GLY A 438 -37.16 4.01 1.83
CA GLY A 438 -38.21 4.12 0.81
C GLY A 438 -38.02 5.26 -0.19
N ILE A 439 -36.86 5.92 -0.22
CA ILE A 439 -36.56 7.02 -1.16
C ILE A 439 -35.95 6.47 -2.45
N ASN A 440 -36.54 6.81 -3.60
CA ASN A 440 -35.93 6.54 -4.89
C ASN A 440 -34.96 7.68 -5.29
N ILE A 441 -33.69 7.52 -4.94
CA ILE A 441 -32.67 8.56 -5.16
C ILE A 441 -32.44 8.90 -6.64
N LYS A 442 -32.63 7.96 -7.56
CA LYS A 442 -32.44 8.19 -9.01
C LYS A 442 -33.38 9.26 -9.54
N LYS A 443 -34.58 9.40 -8.96
CA LYS A 443 -35.53 10.48 -9.29
C LYS A 443 -35.02 11.87 -8.91
N TYR A 444 -34.07 11.98 -8.00
CA TYR A 444 -33.53 13.25 -7.54
C TYR A 444 -32.17 13.58 -8.15
N LEU A 445 -31.56 12.66 -8.89
CA LEU A 445 -30.27 12.90 -9.56
C LEU A 445 -30.49 13.47 -10.96
N VAL A 446 -29.77 14.55 -11.28
CA VAL A 446 -29.91 15.23 -12.58
C VAL A 446 -29.48 14.34 -13.74
N ASP A 447 -28.52 13.44 -13.53
CA ASP A 447 -27.99 12.55 -14.56
C ASP A 447 -29.01 11.52 -15.08
N PHE A 448 -30.02 11.18 -14.27
CA PHE A 448 -31.02 10.15 -14.59
C PHE A 448 -32.39 10.75 -14.99
N ASN A 449 -32.47 12.07 -15.13
CA ASN A 449 -33.68 12.87 -15.42
C ASN A 449 -33.49 13.86 -16.59
#